data_AF-V4U7C4-F1
#
_entry.id   AF-V4U7C4-F1
#
_cell.length_a   1.000
_cell.length_b   1.000
_cell.length_c   1.000
_cell.angle_alpha   90.00
_cell.angle_beta   90.00
_cell.angle_gamma   90.00
#
_symmetry.space_group_name_H-M   'P 1'
#
loop_
_entity.id
_entity.type
_entity.pdbx_description
1 polymer ?
#
loop_
_entity_poly.entity_id
_entity_poly.type
_entity_poly.pdbx_seq_one_letter_code
_entity_poly.pdbx_strand_id
1 'polypeptide(L)'
;MIPQNRVSGSVLANERPVNAQQFRRLSGYVSQDNEVLLPLLTVEETLMYSARLRLHGGFNMAKARVIELMHELELDYSFSIGVDLIHDPSVLLVDEPTSGLDSASALNVVLLLKSVAVSQGKTIVLTIHQAGHQILELFGQTLLLLKGTVLHRGSLNLLEHRLRFAGQVISQHVNVMDYCTAPIMEVIILIQRFSKNILRTKQLFAARIFLSALADFVYEFKQLSYICRSSMTYFKYWIFMHYLSLFKYPFECFIINEYGGEKSKRKCLKAIEGQGLKDSQKWSNLSLMLGFVIGYRFLCFFILWYRSCRSQC
;
A
#
# COMPACT_ATOMS: atom_id res chain seq x y z
N MET A 1 18.10 5.44 15.29
CA MET A 1 17.91 4.06 15.77
C MET A 1 16.53 3.90 16.37
N ILE A 2 15.80 2.84 16.01
CA ILE A 2 14.47 2.53 16.56
C ILE A 2 14.65 2.08 18.03
N PRO A 3 13.90 2.65 19.00
CA PRO A 3 13.99 2.22 20.40
C PRO A 3 13.59 0.75 20.53
N GLN A 4 14.40 -0.04 21.25
CA GLN A 4 14.19 -1.49 21.39
C GLN A 4 12.80 -1.85 21.94
N ASN A 5 12.18 -0.95 22.71
CA ASN A 5 10.84 -1.12 23.29
C ASN A 5 9.70 -1.14 22.24
N ARG A 6 9.99 -0.86 20.97
CA ARG A 6 9.02 -0.94 19.85
C ARG A 6 9.24 -2.12 18.91
N VAL A 7 10.27 -2.93 19.12
CA VAL A 7 10.58 -4.09 18.28
C VAL A 7 10.13 -5.36 19.00
N SER A 8 9.41 -6.24 18.31
CA SER A 8 8.96 -7.53 18.84
C SER A 8 9.49 -8.66 17.96
N GLY A 9 9.85 -9.78 18.57
CA GLY A 9 10.40 -10.96 17.88
C GLY A 9 11.78 -11.36 18.40
N SER A 10 12.34 -12.40 17.81
CA SER A 10 13.70 -12.87 18.10
C SER A 10 14.44 -13.17 16.80
N VAL A 11 15.75 -12.95 16.81
CA VAL A 11 16.65 -13.30 15.70
C VAL A 11 17.48 -14.51 16.13
N LEU A 12 17.48 -15.54 15.28
CA LEU A 12 18.24 -16.75 15.49
C LEU A 12 19.41 -16.77 14.49
N ALA A 13 20.62 -17.08 14.96
CA ALA A 13 21.73 -17.45 14.10
C ALA A 13 22.16 -18.86 14.45
N ASN A 14 22.24 -19.75 13.46
CA ASN A 14 22.50 -21.18 13.65
C ASN A 14 21.60 -21.78 14.75
N GLU A 15 20.30 -21.48 14.65
CA GLU A 15 19.23 -21.94 15.56
C GLU A 15 19.33 -21.41 17.01
N ARG A 16 20.29 -20.54 17.31
CA ARG A 16 20.47 -19.95 18.65
C ARG A 16 20.02 -18.49 18.68
N PRO A 17 19.35 -18.03 19.74
CA PRO A 17 18.99 -16.63 19.88
C PRO A 17 20.24 -15.76 20.01
N VAL A 18 20.28 -14.67 19.25
CA VAL A 18 21.41 -13.73 19.23
C VAL A 18 20.95 -12.35 19.67
N ASN A 19 21.69 -11.73 20.59
CA ASN A 19 21.46 -10.33 20.95
C ASN A 19 22.10 -9.39 19.90
N ALA A 20 21.57 -8.18 19.74
CA ALA A 20 22.05 -7.18 18.79
C ALA A 20 23.56 -6.91 18.88
N GLN A 21 24.15 -6.91 20.09
CA GLN A 21 25.60 -6.70 20.26
C GLN A 21 26.43 -7.89 19.76
N GLN A 22 25.95 -9.12 19.97
CA GLN A 22 26.62 -10.32 19.45
C GLN A 22 26.49 -10.38 17.94
N PHE A 23 25.29 -10.09 17.41
CA PHE A 23 25.04 -10.07 15.98
C PHE A 23 25.94 -9.07 15.26
N ARG A 24 26.12 -7.86 15.82
CA ARG A 24 27.03 -6.85 15.27
C ARG A 24 28.49 -7.32 15.13
N ARG A 25 28.94 -8.26 15.96
CA ARG A 25 30.30 -8.83 15.84
C ARG A 25 30.40 -9.95 14.80
N LEU A 26 29.27 -10.59 14.48
CA LEU A 26 29.18 -11.66 13.50
C LEU A 26 28.84 -11.14 12.09
N SER A 27 28.29 -9.93 11.99
CA SER A 27 27.80 -9.35 10.75
C SER A 27 28.57 -8.11 10.30
N GLY A 28 28.83 -8.00 9.01
CA GLY A 28 29.20 -6.74 8.35
C GLY A 28 27.95 -6.02 7.82
N TYR A 29 27.95 -4.68 7.86
CA TYR A 29 26.85 -3.87 7.31
C TYR A 29 27.41 -2.79 6.39
N VAL A 30 27.10 -2.91 5.10
CA VAL A 30 27.44 -1.92 4.08
C VAL A 30 26.24 -0.99 3.90
N SER A 31 26.43 0.29 4.20
CA SER A 31 25.42 1.34 4.04
C SER A 31 25.35 1.83 2.59
N GLN A 32 24.19 2.36 2.18
CA GLN A 32 24.01 3.02 0.89
C GLN A 32 24.85 4.31 0.78
N ASP A 33 24.95 5.07 1.87
CA ASP A 33 25.75 6.29 1.92
C ASP A 33 27.25 5.94 2.03
N ASN A 34 27.98 6.06 0.92
CA ASN A 34 29.43 5.86 0.80
C ASN A 34 30.28 6.92 1.59
N GLU A 35 29.69 7.58 2.60
CA GLU A 35 30.25 8.78 3.25
C GLU A 35 31.31 8.52 4.33
N VAL A 36 31.70 7.27 4.61
CA VAL A 36 32.71 6.97 5.64
C VAL A 36 34.11 6.76 5.03
N LEU A 37 34.40 7.43 3.92
CA LEU A 37 35.69 7.34 3.26
C LEU A 37 36.43 8.67 3.38
N LEU A 38 37.66 8.62 3.87
CA LEU A 38 38.49 9.80 4.01
C LEU A 38 38.93 10.24 2.61
N PRO A 39 38.52 11.43 2.12
CA PRO A 39 38.76 11.84 0.73
C PRO A 39 40.25 12.06 0.40
N LEU A 40 41.11 12.07 1.43
CA LEU A 40 42.56 12.24 1.30
C LEU A 40 43.33 10.92 1.27
N LEU A 41 42.67 9.77 1.48
CA LEU A 41 43.32 8.47 1.50
C LEU A 41 43.02 7.69 0.22
N THR A 42 44.01 6.93 -0.22
CA THR A 42 43.83 5.94 -1.28
C THR A 42 42.99 4.75 -0.79
N VAL A 43 42.50 3.95 -1.73
CA VAL A 43 41.75 2.72 -1.47
C VAL A 43 42.55 1.76 -0.58
N GLU A 44 43.82 1.51 -0.93
CA GLU A 44 44.71 0.62 -0.17
C GLU A 44 44.94 1.15 1.25
N GLU A 45 45.21 2.46 1.42
CA GLU A 45 45.43 3.06 2.73
C GLU A 45 44.20 2.96 3.63
N THR A 46 43.01 3.17 3.07
CA THR A 46 41.76 3.08 3.82
C THR A 46 41.47 1.64 4.26
N LEU A 47 41.65 0.67 3.36
CA LEU A 47 41.52 -0.75 3.69
C LEU A 47 42.55 -1.15 4.75
N MET A 48 43.79 -0.69 4.64
CA MET A 48 44.84 -0.96 5.61
C MET A 48 44.54 -0.34 6.97
N TYR A 49 43.99 0.87 7.00
CA TYR A 49 43.56 1.52 8.23
C TYR A 49 42.42 0.75 8.91
N SER A 50 41.39 0.37 8.14
CA SER A 50 40.28 -0.46 8.63
C SER A 50 40.76 -1.83 9.13
N ALA A 51 41.66 -2.47 8.39
CA ALA A 51 42.25 -3.76 8.73
C ALA A 51 42.97 -3.71 10.08
N ARG A 52 43.81 -2.69 10.30
CA ARG A 52 44.56 -2.53 11.55
C ARG A 52 43.67 -2.29 12.76
N LEU A 53 42.49 -1.70 12.58
CA LEU A 53 41.53 -1.44 13.65
C LEU A 53 40.63 -2.63 13.95
N ARG A 54 40.27 -3.42 12.92
CA ARG A 54 39.30 -4.51 13.05
C ARG A 54 39.95 -5.89 13.24
N LEU A 55 41.18 -6.10 12.78
CA LEU A 55 41.89 -7.39 12.84
C LEU A 55 42.90 -7.45 14.00
N HIS A 56 42.95 -8.60 14.67
CA HIS A 56 43.90 -8.89 15.74
C HIS A 56 45.11 -9.66 15.17
N GLY A 57 45.96 -8.98 14.40
CA GLY A 57 47.05 -9.66 13.66
C GLY A 57 48.30 -8.83 13.36
N GLY A 58 48.36 -7.58 13.86
CA GLY A 58 49.45 -6.67 13.56
C GLY A 58 49.51 -6.26 12.08
N PHE A 59 50.59 -5.59 11.68
CA PHE A 59 50.73 -5.02 10.34
C PHE A 59 50.78 -6.07 9.22
N ASN A 60 51.53 -7.16 9.41
CA ASN A 60 51.74 -8.16 8.35
C ASN A 60 50.45 -8.92 7.99
N MET A 61 49.65 -9.30 8.99
CA MET A 61 48.36 -9.96 8.74
C MET A 61 47.35 -9.01 8.11
N ALA A 62 47.30 -7.75 8.59
CA ALA A 62 46.47 -6.72 7.97
C ALA A 62 46.83 -6.52 6.50
N LYS A 63 48.13 -6.37 6.18
CA LYS A 63 48.61 -6.20 4.81
C LYS A 63 48.27 -7.40 3.92
N ALA A 64 48.48 -8.62 4.41
CA ALA A 64 48.14 -9.84 3.68
C ALA A 64 46.64 -9.88 3.33
N ARG A 65 45.78 -9.57 4.30
CA ARG A 65 44.32 -9.56 4.10
C ARG A 65 43.86 -8.47 3.13
N VAL A 66 44.49 -7.28 3.16
CA VAL A 66 44.19 -6.21 2.20
C VAL A 66 44.55 -6.62 0.78
N ILE A 67 45.72 -7.23 0.57
CA ILE A 67 46.14 -7.69 -0.76
C ILE A 67 45.19 -8.77 -1.29
N GLU A 68 44.79 -9.71 -0.43
CA GLU A 68 43.81 -10.75 -0.77
C GLU A 68 42.47 -10.14 -1.20
N LEU A 69 41.93 -9.20 -0.41
CA LEU A 69 40.67 -8.52 -0.74
C LEU A 69 40.75 -7.66 -2.00
N MET A 70 41.87 -6.98 -2.24
CA MET A 70 42.07 -6.21 -3.46
C MET A 70 42.07 -7.09 -4.70
N HIS A 71 42.62 -8.31 -4.59
CA HIS A 71 42.57 -9.30 -5.66
C HIS A 71 41.16 -9.89 -5.83
N GLU A 72 40.41 -10.09 -4.74
CA GLU A 72 39.03 -10.59 -4.80
C GLU A 72 38.05 -9.58 -5.42
N LEU A 73 38.27 -8.27 -5.23
CA LEU A 73 37.26 -7.25 -5.53
C LEU A 73 37.39 -6.56 -6.90
N GLU A 74 38.28 -7.01 -7.80
CA GLU A 74 38.49 -6.52 -9.19
C GLU A 74 38.17 -5.01 -9.36
N LEU A 75 39.04 -4.20 -8.74
CA LEU A 75 38.82 -2.82 -8.32
C LEU A 75 38.37 -1.83 -9.41
N ASP A 76 37.13 -1.35 -9.30
CA ASP A 76 36.76 0.04 -9.63
C ASP A 76 35.53 0.53 -8.83
N TYR A 77 34.59 -0.36 -8.44
CA TYR A 77 33.31 0.05 -7.84
C TYR A 77 32.95 -0.57 -6.47
N SER A 78 33.63 -1.64 -6.04
CA SER A 78 33.29 -2.40 -4.82
C SER A 78 34.02 -1.96 -3.55
N PHE A 79 34.58 -0.74 -3.53
CA PHE A 79 35.47 -0.29 -2.47
C PHE A 79 34.80 -0.20 -1.09
N SER A 80 33.56 0.31 -1.02
CA SER A 80 32.81 0.39 0.24
C SER A 80 32.50 -0.99 0.82
N ILE A 81 32.26 -1.98 -0.04
CA ILE A 81 32.05 -3.38 0.35
C ILE A 81 33.33 -3.97 0.95
N GLY A 82 34.50 -3.61 0.41
CA GLY A 82 35.80 -4.08 0.89
C GLY A 82 36.11 -3.69 2.34
N VAL A 83 35.71 -2.49 2.77
CA VAL A 83 35.92 -2.02 4.15
C VAL A 83 35.18 -2.90 5.16
N ASP A 84 33.98 -3.36 4.83
CA ASP A 84 33.19 -4.24 5.69
C ASP A 84 33.50 -5.74 5.51
N LEU A 85 34.11 -6.13 4.39
CA LEU A 85 34.65 -7.48 4.19
C LEU A 85 36.00 -7.72 4.89
N ILE A 86 36.69 -6.66 5.35
CA ILE A 86 38.05 -6.77 5.92
C ILE A 86 38.16 -7.71 7.12
N HIS A 87 37.13 -7.75 7.95
CA HIS A 87 37.08 -8.52 9.18
C HIS A 87 36.44 -9.90 8.99
N ASP A 88 36.19 -10.28 7.74
CA ASP A 88 35.67 -11.59 7.34
C ASP A 88 34.36 -12.01 8.06
N PRO A 89 33.28 -11.19 7.95
CA PRO A 89 32.03 -11.50 8.64
C PRO A 89 31.35 -12.75 8.07
N SER A 90 30.72 -13.56 8.94
CA SER A 90 29.93 -14.73 8.52
C SER A 90 28.60 -14.34 7.87
N VAL A 91 28.07 -13.16 8.24
CA VAL A 91 26.84 -12.59 7.67
C VAL A 91 27.14 -11.21 7.12
N LEU A 92 26.83 -10.96 5.86
CA LEU A 92 26.99 -9.65 5.23
C LEU A 92 25.61 -9.06 4.91
N LEU A 93 25.34 -7.86 5.43
CA LEU A 93 24.16 -7.08 5.14
C LEU A 93 24.57 -5.93 4.20
N VAL A 94 23.91 -5.81 3.05
CA VAL A 94 24.27 -4.81 2.04
C VAL A 94 23.05 -4.01 1.65
N ASP A 95 23.09 -2.69 1.86
CA ASP A 95 21.98 -1.80 1.56
C ASP A 95 22.13 -1.20 0.15
N GLU A 96 21.20 -1.52 -0.75
CA GLU A 96 21.12 -1.02 -2.14
C GLU A 96 22.44 -0.96 -2.93
N PRO A 97 23.19 -2.08 -3.08
CA PRO A 97 24.53 -2.08 -3.69
C PRO A 97 24.57 -1.68 -5.17
N THR A 98 23.43 -1.70 -5.84
CA THR A 98 23.31 -1.36 -7.27
C THR A 98 22.89 0.10 -7.49
N SER A 99 22.66 0.87 -6.43
CA SER A 99 22.25 2.27 -6.53
C SER A 99 23.35 3.13 -7.13
N GLY A 100 23.04 3.89 -8.18
CA GLY A 100 24.00 4.78 -8.86
C GLY A 100 25.00 4.07 -9.78
N LEU A 101 24.87 2.75 -9.97
CA LEU A 101 25.67 1.99 -10.94
C LEU A 101 24.93 1.84 -12.27
N ASP A 102 25.67 1.73 -13.36
CA ASP A 102 25.13 1.28 -14.64
C ASP A 102 24.80 -0.22 -14.60
N SER A 103 24.04 -0.70 -15.58
CA SER A 103 23.56 -2.09 -15.62
C SER A 103 24.68 -3.14 -15.66
N ALA A 104 25.82 -2.84 -16.29
CA ALA A 104 26.92 -3.79 -16.38
C ALA A 104 27.70 -3.85 -15.06
N SER A 105 28.03 -2.69 -14.48
CA SER A 105 28.70 -2.63 -13.17
C SER A 105 27.84 -3.21 -12.05
N ALA A 106 26.52 -2.93 -12.05
CA ALA A 106 25.58 -3.52 -11.11
C ALA A 106 25.57 -5.06 -11.19
N LEU A 107 25.61 -5.62 -12.40
CA LEU A 107 25.67 -7.07 -12.60
C LEU A 107 26.98 -7.66 -12.04
N ASN A 108 28.12 -7.01 -12.32
CA ASN A 108 29.43 -7.45 -11.81
C ASN A 108 29.49 -7.44 -10.28
N VAL A 109 28.96 -6.40 -9.63
CA VAL A 109 28.89 -6.32 -8.16
C VAL A 109 28.07 -7.48 -7.59
N VAL A 110 26.91 -7.78 -8.17
CA VAL A 110 26.06 -8.88 -7.69
C VAL A 110 26.70 -10.25 -7.96
N LEU A 111 27.39 -10.42 -9.09
CA LEU A 111 28.15 -11.65 -9.40
C LEU A 111 29.30 -11.86 -8.41
N LEU A 112 30.02 -10.80 -8.07
CA LEU A 112 31.07 -10.82 -7.05
C LEU A 112 30.49 -11.23 -5.68
N LEU A 113 29.40 -10.60 -5.24
CA LEU A 113 28.73 -10.97 -3.99
C LEU A 113 28.29 -12.44 -4.01
N LYS A 114 27.76 -12.92 -5.12
CA LYS A 114 27.39 -14.33 -5.30
C LYS A 114 28.60 -15.25 -5.21
N SER A 115 29.72 -14.87 -5.83
CA SER A 115 30.98 -15.61 -5.74
C SER A 115 31.47 -15.69 -4.30
N VAL A 116 31.46 -14.58 -3.57
CA VAL A 116 31.84 -14.52 -2.14
C VAL A 116 30.92 -15.41 -1.29
N ALA A 117 29.61 -15.39 -1.53
CA ALA A 117 28.66 -16.24 -0.81
C ALA A 117 28.94 -17.75 -1.02
N VAL A 118 29.24 -18.16 -2.26
CA VAL A 118 29.45 -19.57 -2.63
C VAL A 118 30.83 -20.07 -2.22
N SER A 119 31.89 -19.31 -2.55
CA SER A 119 33.28 -19.73 -2.32
C SER A 119 33.67 -19.71 -0.84
N GLN A 120 33.20 -18.71 -0.08
CA GLN A 120 33.54 -18.52 1.33
C GLN A 120 32.45 -19.02 2.28
N GLY A 121 31.31 -19.51 1.76
CA GLY A 121 30.20 -20.01 2.57
C GLY A 121 29.51 -18.92 3.42
N LYS A 122 29.52 -17.68 2.95
CA LYS A 122 28.94 -16.52 3.67
C LYS A 122 27.45 -16.36 3.40
N THR A 123 26.72 -15.92 4.42
CA THR A 123 25.30 -15.52 4.26
C THR A 123 25.23 -14.06 3.89
N ILE A 124 24.77 -13.74 2.67
CA ILE A 124 24.60 -12.36 2.21
C ILE A 124 23.12 -12.02 2.12
N VAL A 125 22.72 -10.92 2.76
CA VAL A 125 21.38 -10.34 2.67
C VAL A 125 21.51 -8.95 2.10
N LEU A 126 20.75 -8.68 1.05
CA LEU A 126 20.82 -7.40 0.35
C LEU A 126 19.43 -6.83 0.06
N THR A 127 19.33 -5.51 0.06
CA THR A 127 18.14 -4.75 -0.37
C THR A 127 18.40 -4.26 -1.79
N ILE A 128 17.38 -4.33 -2.66
CA ILE A 128 17.45 -3.82 -4.03
C ILE A 128 16.14 -3.10 -4.33
N HIS A 129 16.26 -1.84 -4.74
CA HIS A 129 15.10 -1.03 -5.13
C HIS A 129 14.62 -1.36 -6.56
N GLN A 130 15.55 -1.55 -7.50
CA GLN A 130 15.26 -1.88 -8.91
C GLN A 130 16.39 -2.76 -9.46
N ALA A 131 16.07 -3.96 -9.95
CA ALA A 131 17.03 -4.85 -10.59
C ALA A 131 16.49 -5.39 -11.91
N GLY A 132 17.38 -5.43 -12.90
CA GLY A 132 17.11 -6.11 -14.16
C GLY A 132 16.95 -7.63 -13.97
N HIS A 133 16.33 -8.27 -14.98
CA HIS A 133 16.05 -9.70 -14.97
C HIS A 133 17.29 -10.57 -14.66
N GLN A 134 18.43 -10.25 -15.28
CA GLN A 134 19.69 -10.98 -15.09
C GLN A 134 20.14 -11.00 -13.63
N ILE A 135 20.01 -9.86 -12.92
CA ILE A 135 20.38 -9.74 -11.52
C ILE A 135 19.44 -10.58 -10.65
N LEU A 136 18.13 -10.57 -10.96
CA LEU A 136 17.14 -11.31 -10.18
C LEU A 136 17.29 -12.82 -10.27
N GLU A 137 17.72 -13.34 -11.42
CA GLU A 137 18.02 -14.76 -11.61
C GLU A 137 19.21 -15.24 -10.79
N LEU A 138 20.08 -14.33 -10.35
CA LEU A 138 21.24 -14.69 -9.53
C LEU A 138 20.86 -15.06 -8.09
N PHE A 139 19.71 -14.57 -7.59
CA PHE A 139 19.29 -14.76 -6.20
C PHE A 139 18.69 -16.14 -5.94
N GLY A 140 19.19 -16.83 -4.91
CA GLY A 140 18.62 -18.10 -4.47
C GLY A 140 17.27 -17.94 -3.77
N GLN A 141 17.10 -16.87 -2.99
CA GLN A 141 15.87 -16.59 -2.24
C GLN A 141 15.55 -15.10 -2.28
N THR A 142 14.29 -14.78 -2.60
CA THR A 142 13.76 -13.42 -2.64
C THR A 142 12.77 -13.22 -1.49
N LEU A 143 12.83 -12.07 -0.82
CA LEU A 143 11.89 -11.64 0.22
C LEU A 143 11.23 -10.34 -0.24
N LEU A 144 9.92 -10.37 -0.48
CA LEU A 144 9.13 -9.18 -0.81
C LEU A 144 8.46 -8.61 0.44
N LEU A 145 8.73 -7.35 0.71
CA LEU A 145 8.16 -6.59 1.81
C LEU A 145 7.26 -5.46 1.30
N LEU A 146 6.07 -5.31 1.89
CA LEU A 146 5.16 -4.20 1.63
C LEU A 146 4.65 -3.63 2.95
N LYS A 147 4.95 -2.36 3.23
CA LYS A 147 4.50 -1.62 4.43
C LYS A 147 4.74 -2.40 5.73
N GLY A 148 5.90 -3.05 5.85
CA GLY A 148 6.28 -3.87 7.00
C GLY A 148 5.69 -5.28 7.03
N THR A 149 4.96 -5.70 6.00
CA THR A 149 4.40 -7.06 5.88
C THR A 149 5.15 -7.87 4.83
N VAL A 150 5.39 -9.15 5.10
CA VAL A 150 5.98 -10.08 4.12
C VAL A 150 4.90 -10.52 3.13
N LEU A 151 5.10 -10.22 1.85
CA LEU A 151 4.22 -10.67 0.76
C LEU A 151 4.65 -12.02 0.19
N HIS A 152 5.95 -12.19 0.02
CA HIS A 152 6.54 -13.40 -0.56
C HIS A 152 7.89 -13.71 0.07
N ARG A 153 8.16 -15.01 0.19
CA ARG A 153 9.45 -15.56 0.58
C ARG A 153 9.68 -16.81 -0.25
N GLY A 154 10.76 -16.85 -1.02
CA GLY A 154 11.12 -18.00 -1.85
C GLY A 154 11.76 -17.57 -3.17
N SER A 155 11.86 -18.50 -4.12
CA SER A 155 12.39 -18.20 -5.45
C SER A 155 11.43 -17.31 -6.26
N LEU A 156 11.95 -16.70 -7.33
CA LEU A 156 11.19 -15.89 -8.27
C LEU A 156 10.12 -16.73 -9.01
N ASN A 157 10.45 -17.98 -9.37
CA ASN A 157 9.51 -18.90 -10.02
C ASN A 157 8.29 -19.19 -9.15
N LEU A 158 8.49 -19.33 -7.83
CA LEU A 158 7.39 -19.54 -6.89
C LEU A 158 6.49 -18.30 -6.80
N LEU A 159 7.07 -17.10 -6.84
CA LEU A 159 6.32 -15.85 -6.87
C LEU A 159 5.46 -15.77 -8.13
N GLU A 160 6.06 -16.05 -9.30
CA GLU A 160 5.36 -16.02 -10.57
C GLU A 160 4.19 -17.00 -10.60
N HIS A 161 4.39 -18.23 -10.12
CA HIS A 161 3.33 -19.22 -10.01
C HIS A 161 2.19 -18.74 -9.09
N ARG A 162 2.51 -18.11 -7.96
CA ARG A 162 1.50 -17.55 -7.03
C ARG A 162 0.72 -16.41 -7.66
N LEU A 163 1.36 -15.56 -8.46
CA LEU A 163 0.71 -14.46 -9.15
C LEU A 163 -0.22 -14.97 -10.25
N ARG A 164 0.21 -15.95 -11.04
CA ARG A 164 -0.63 -16.62 -12.05
C ARG A 164 -1.84 -17.28 -11.40
N PHE A 165 -1.64 -17.98 -10.28
CA PHE A 165 -2.75 -18.59 -9.52
C PHE A 165 -3.73 -17.55 -8.94
N ALA A 166 -3.25 -16.35 -8.61
CA ALA A 166 -4.09 -15.24 -8.17
C ALA A 166 -4.86 -14.55 -9.33
N GLY A 167 -4.75 -15.07 -10.56
CA GLY A 167 -5.42 -14.55 -11.75
C GLY A 167 -4.70 -13.37 -12.41
N GLN A 168 -3.44 -13.11 -12.06
CA GLN A 168 -2.64 -12.05 -12.67
C GLN A 168 -1.97 -12.56 -13.95
N VAL A 169 -2.11 -11.80 -15.03
CA VAL A 169 -1.43 -12.07 -16.31
C VAL A 169 -0.21 -11.17 -16.37
N ILE A 170 0.97 -11.75 -16.25
CA ILE A 170 2.25 -11.05 -16.39
C ILE A 170 2.66 -11.15 -17.86
N SER A 171 2.86 -10.02 -18.52
CA SER A 171 3.40 -10.00 -19.88
C SER A 171 4.83 -10.55 -19.88
N GLN A 172 5.17 -11.37 -20.88
CA GLN A 172 6.50 -12.00 -20.99
C GLN A 172 7.68 -11.00 -21.03
N HIS A 173 7.40 -9.75 -21.39
CA HIS A 173 8.40 -8.69 -21.50
C HIS A 173 8.58 -7.88 -20.21
N VAL A 174 7.75 -8.13 -19.19
CA VAL A 174 7.80 -7.39 -17.93
C VAL A 174 8.35 -8.30 -16.86
N ASN A 175 9.39 -7.83 -16.19
CA ASN A 175 9.97 -8.50 -15.06
C ASN A 175 8.95 -8.63 -13.91
N VAL A 176 8.91 -9.81 -13.28
CA VAL A 176 7.95 -10.12 -12.20
C VAL A 176 8.08 -9.13 -11.04
N MET A 177 9.30 -8.71 -10.73
CA MET A 177 9.56 -7.74 -9.67
C MET A 177 9.05 -6.34 -10.03
N ASP A 178 9.29 -5.87 -11.26
CA ASP A 178 8.77 -4.58 -11.73
C ASP A 178 7.24 -4.56 -11.76
N TYR A 179 6.63 -5.70 -12.10
CA TYR A 179 5.18 -5.86 -12.00
C TYR A 179 4.68 -5.76 -10.55
N CYS A 180 5.42 -6.31 -9.58
CA CYS A 180 5.04 -6.28 -8.17
C CYS A 180 5.25 -4.92 -7.51
N THR A 181 6.31 -4.19 -7.87
CA THR A 181 6.63 -2.86 -7.36
C THR A 181 5.81 -1.77 -8.02
N ALA A 182 5.13 -2.07 -9.14
CA ALA A 182 4.24 -1.12 -9.79
C ALA A 182 3.15 -0.64 -8.81
N PRO A 183 2.89 0.69 -8.72
CA PRO A 183 1.90 1.26 -7.80
C PRO A 183 0.49 0.71 -8.06
N ILE A 184 0.22 0.26 -9.28
CA ILE A 184 -1.04 -0.38 -9.69
C ILE A 184 -1.23 -1.71 -8.93
N MET A 185 -0.16 -2.46 -8.69
CA MET A 185 -0.27 -3.75 -8.02
C MET A 185 -0.49 -3.61 -6.50
N GLU A 186 0.05 -2.56 -5.86
CA GLU A 186 -0.36 -2.19 -4.49
C GLU A 186 -1.87 -1.97 -4.40
N VAL A 187 -2.45 -1.22 -5.35
CA VAL A 187 -3.88 -0.94 -5.41
C VAL A 187 -4.67 -2.23 -5.64
N ILE A 188 -4.24 -3.11 -6.54
CA ILE A 188 -4.90 -4.39 -6.82
C ILE A 188 -4.82 -5.34 -5.61
N ILE A 189 -3.67 -5.46 -4.94
CA ILE A 189 -3.52 -6.28 -3.72
C ILE A 189 -4.38 -5.72 -2.59
N LEU A 190 -4.44 -4.39 -2.43
CA LEU A 190 -5.34 -3.74 -1.48
C LEU A 190 -6.79 -4.07 -1.83
N ILE A 191 -7.21 -3.93 -3.09
CA ILE A 191 -8.56 -4.26 -3.54
C ILE A 191 -8.87 -5.76 -3.34
N GLN A 192 -7.92 -6.66 -3.59
CA GLN A 192 -8.09 -8.10 -3.37
C GLN A 192 -8.14 -8.47 -1.88
N ARG A 193 -7.34 -7.82 -1.03
CA ARG A 193 -7.43 -7.98 0.43
C ARG A 193 -8.74 -7.40 0.97
N PHE A 194 -9.17 -6.25 0.45
CA PHE A 194 -10.47 -5.68 0.72
C PHE A 194 -11.59 -6.60 0.23
N SER A 195 -11.50 -7.21 -0.95
CA SER A 195 -12.52 -8.11 -1.48
C SER A 195 -12.60 -9.43 -0.71
N LYS A 196 -11.45 -10.00 -0.31
CA LYS A 196 -11.43 -11.17 0.58
C LYS A 196 -11.96 -10.84 1.99
N ASN A 197 -11.71 -9.64 2.50
CA ASN A 197 -12.29 -9.17 3.77
C ASN A 197 -13.78 -8.82 3.66
N ILE A 198 -14.25 -8.29 2.52
CA ILE A 198 -15.67 -7.96 2.30
C ILE A 198 -16.53 -9.22 2.12
N LEU A 199 -15.93 -10.32 1.67
CA LEU A 199 -16.60 -11.62 1.60
C LEU A 199 -17.00 -12.16 2.99
N ARG A 200 -16.42 -11.62 4.07
CA ARG A 200 -16.78 -11.95 5.45
C ARG A 200 -17.99 -11.15 5.97
N THR A 201 -18.39 -10.08 5.28
CA THR A 201 -19.52 -9.19 5.63
C THR A 201 -20.61 -9.24 4.56
N LYS A 202 -21.06 -10.46 4.22
CA LYS A 202 -22.09 -10.71 3.19
C LYS A 202 -23.39 -9.92 3.37
N GLN A 203 -23.75 -9.49 4.57
CA GLN A 203 -25.02 -8.79 4.82
C GLN A 203 -24.97 -7.29 4.54
N LEU A 204 -23.82 -6.63 4.72
CA LEU A 204 -23.72 -5.17 4.56
C LEU A 204 -23.53 -4.75 3.10
N PHE A 205 -22.87 -5.61 2.30
CA PHE A 205 -22.68 -5.38 0.86
C PHE A 205 -23.96 -5.69 0.06
N ALA A 206 -24.67 -6.78 0.42
CA ALA A 206 -25.99 -7.07 -0.16
C ALA A 206 -27.00 -5.95 0.13
N ALA A 207 -27.02 -5.42 1.36
CA ALA A 207 -27.87 -4.29 1.71
C ALA A 207 -27.51 -3.03 0.93
N ARG A 208 -26.22 -2.73 0.70
CA ARG A 208 -25.79 -1.55 -0.07
C ARG A 208 -26.07 -1.67 -1.57
N ILE A 209 -25.87 -2.84 -2.16
CA ILE A 209 -26.25 -3.11 -3.56
C ILE A 209 -27.76 -3.05 -3.72
N PHE A 210 -28.52 -3.61 -2.77
CA PHE A 210 -29.99 -3.55 -2.82
C PHE A 210 -30.51 -2.12 -2.64
N LEU A 211 -29.88 -1.31 -1.78
CA LEU A 211 -30.19 0.11 -1.62
C LEU A 211 -29.82 0.95 -2.85
N SER A 212 -28.70 0.67 -3.52
CA SER A 212 -28.34 1.38 -4.75
C SER A 212 -29.25 0.97 -5.90
N ALA A 213 -29.53 -0.33 -6.07
CA ALA A 213 -30.47 -0.82 -7.07
C ALA A 213 -31.89 -0.28 -6.85
N LEU A 214 -32.34 -0.15 -5.59
CA LEU A 214 -33.59 0.55 -5.25
C LEU A 214 -33.54 2.03 -5.58
N ALA A 215 -32.43 2.71 -5.32
CA ALA A 215 -32.26 4.12 -5.64
C ALA A 215 -32.26 4.36 -7.16
N ASP A 216 -31.60 3.50 -7.93
CA ASP A 216 -31.53 3.54 -9.39
C ASP A 216 -32.90 3.18 -10.01
N PHE A 217 -33.60 2.17 -9.47
CA PHE A 217 -34.97 1.84 -9.86
C PHE A 217 -35.95 2.98 -9.59
N VAL A 218 -35.81 3.66 -8.44
CA VAL A 218 -36.61 4.85 -8.10
C VAL A 218 -36.25 6.03 -9.00
N TYR A 219 -34.99 6.16 -9.43
CA TYR A 219 -34.54 7.21 -10.35
C TYR A 219 -35.09 6.99 -11.77
N GLU A 220 -35.02 5.76 -12.30
CA GLU A 220 -35.60 5.39 -13.60
C GLU A 220 -37.13 5.55 -13.61
N PHE A 221 -37.82 5.17 -12.53
CA PHE A 221 -39.26 5.43 -12.39
C PHE A 221 -39.59 6.93 -12.34
N LYS A 222 -38.69 7.76 -11.80
CA LYS A 222 -38.82 9.22 -11.80
C LYS A 222 -38.69 9.80 -13.21
N GLN A 223 -37.75 9.28 -14.01
CA GLN A 223 -37.58 9.61 -15.43
C GLN A 223 -38.85 9.28 -16.24
N LEU A 224 -39.43 8.10 -16.02
CA LEU A 224 -40.70 7.68 -16.64
C LEU A 224 -41.88 8.57 -16.23
N SER A 225 -41.95 9.01 -14.96
CA SER A 225 -42.99 9.94 -14.51
C SER A 225 -42.88 11.34 -15.13
N TYR A 226 -41.67 11.76 -15.52
CA TYR A 226 -41.41 13.06 -16.14
C TYR A 226 -41.78 13.06 -17.63
N ILE A 227 -41.58 11.93 -18.32
CA ILE A 227 -42.01 11.72 -19.71
C ILE A 227 -43.54 11.54 -19.80
N CYS A 228 -44.17 10.90 -18.81
CA CYS A 228 -45.63 10.73 -18.73
C CYS A 228 -46.42 11.99 -18.32
N ARG A 229 -45.85 13.20 -18.41
CA ARG A 229 -46.59 14.46 -18.17
C ARG A 229 -47.52 14.86 -19.33
N SER A 230 -47.50 14.15 -20.47
CA SER A 230 -48.35 14.49 -21.63
C SER A 230 -49.65 13.67 -21.76
N SER A 231 -49.90 12.64 -20.93
CA SER A 231 -51.12 11.84 -21.06
C SER A 231 -51.67 11.32 -19.72
N MET A 232 -52.84 11.86 -19.37
CA MET A 232 -53.90 11.42 -18.46
C MET A 232 -53.64 10.33 -17.38
N THR A 233 -53.98 10.74 -16.15
CA THR A 233 -54.92 10.09 -15.20
C THR A 233 -54.63 8.68 -14.68
N TYR A 234 -53.72 8.51 -13.70
CA TYR A 234 -53.71 7.28 -12.88
C TYR A 234 -53.38 7.52 -11.39
N PHE A 235 -54.37 7.16 -10.56
CA PHE A 235 -54.40 6.84 -9.11
C PHE A 235 -53.91 7.85 -8.05
N LYS A 236 -54.89 8.44 -7.33
CA LYS A 236 -54.75 9.24 -6.10
C LYS A 236 -53.94 8.57 -4.96
N TYR A 237 -53.76 7.24 -4.98
CA TYR A 237 -53.04 6.51 -3.92
C TYR A 237 -51.50 6.58 -4.04
N TRP A 238 -50.96 7.06 -5.16
CA TRP A 238 -49.51 7.12 -5.42
C TRP A 238 -48.88 8.49 -5.17
N ILE A 239 -49.67 9.44 -4.66
CA ILE A 239 -49.19 10.76 -4.25
C ILE A 239 -48.05 10.66 -3.23
N PHE A 240 -48.07 9.68 -2.33
CA PHE A 240 -47.02 9.48 -1.32
C PHE A 240 -45.63 9.18 -1.92
N MET A 241 -45.55 8.48 -3.05
CA MET A 241 -44.26 8.20 -3.71
C MET A 241 -43.57 9.48 -4.22
N HIS A 242 -44.34 10.52 -4.55
CA HIS A 242 -43.79 11.82 -4.90
C HIS A 242 -43.07 12.48 -3.71
N TYR A 243 -43.49 12.16 -2.48
CA TYR A 243 -42.93 12.67 -1.23
C TYR A 243 -41.75 11.87 -0.67
N LEU A 244 -41.41 10.73 -1.26
CA LEU A 244 -40.32 9.87 -0.80
C LEU A 244 -38.91 10.35 -1.25
N SER A 245 -38.85 11.41 -2.06
CA SER A 245 -37.57 11.97 -2.55
C SER A 245 -36.91 12.81 -1.45
N LEU A 246 -36.15 12.16 -0.56
CA LEU A 246 -35.37 12.79 0.54
C LEU A 246 -34.51 13.98 0.09
N PHE A 247 -34.09 14.03 -1.18
CA PHE A 247 -33.28 15.11 -1.74
C PHE A 247 -34.08 16.31 -2.30
N LYS A 248 -35.38 16.15 -2.55
CA LYS A 248 -36.20 17.21 -3.20
C LYS A 248 -36.48 18.35 -2.22
N TYR A 249 -36.91 18.01 -1.02
CA TYR A 249 -37.36 18.97 0.00
C TYR A 249 -36.25 19.86 0.57
N PRO A 250 -35.04 19.34 0.89
CA PRO A 250 -33.92 20.18 1.33
C PRO A 250 -33.48 21.16 0.25
N PHE A 251 -33.46 20.72 -1.01
CA PHE A 251 -33.06 21.53 -2.15
C PHE A 251 -34.07 22.65 -2.44
N GLU A 252 -35.37 22.35 -2.42
CA GLU A 252 -36.42 23.36 -2.56
C GLU A 252 -36.40 24.38 -1.42
N CYS A 253 -36.21 23.94 -0.17
CA CYS A 253 -36.06 24.86 0.96
C CYS A 253 -34.81 25.74 0.84
N PHE A 254 -33.69 25.20 0.35
CA PHE A 254 -32.46 25.94 0.11
C PHE A 254 -32.67 27.03 -0.97
N ILE A 255 -33.26 26.67 -2.11
CA ILE A 255 -33.57 27.62 -3.20
C ILE A 255 -34.48 28.76 -2.71
N ILE A 256 -35.53 28.44 -1.94
CA ILE A 256 -36.45 29.45 -1.39
C ILE A 256 -35.72 30.35 -0.39
N ASN A 257 -34.80 29.81 0.42
CA ASN A 257 -34.05 30.58 1.41
C ASN A 257 -32.99 31.50 0.79
N GLU A 258 -32.34 31.03 -0.27
CA GLU A 258 -31.28 31.76 -0.99
C GLU A 258 -31.86 32.88 -1.88
N TYR A 259 -33.01 32.63 -2.52
CA TYR A 259 -33.57 33.52 -3.55
C TYR A 259 -34.88 34.25 -3.16
N GLY A 260 -35.45 33.98 -1.99
CA GLY A 260 -36.74 34.56 -1.53
C GLY A 260 -36.66 35.95 -0.88
N GLY A 261 -35.49 36.57 -0.77
CA GLY A 261 -35.29 37.86 -0.09
C GLY A 261 -35.80 39.09 -0.86
N GLU A 262 -36.29 40.12 -0.14
CA GLU A 262 -36.98 41.30 -0.69
C GLU A 262 -36.22 42.08 -1.78
N LYS A 263 -34.88 42.02 -1.79
CA LYS A 263 -34.05 42.78 -2.74
C LYS A 263 -33.98 42.20 -4.17
N SER A 264 -34.50 40.99 -4.41
CA SER A 264 -34.47 40.30 -5.73
C SER A 264 -35.86 40.07 -6.36
N LYS A 265 -36.87 40.85 -5.94
CA LYS A 265 -38.31 40.59 -6.19
C LYS A 265 -38.80 40.61 -7.66
N ARG A 266 -38.09 41.15 -8.66
CA ARG A 266 -38.72 41.38 -10.00
C ARG A 266 -38.31 40.45 -11.14
N LYS A 267 -37.12 39.85 -11.14
CA LYS A 267 -36.69 38.93 -12.21
C LYS A 267 -36.76 37.44 -11.82
N CYS A 268 -36.50 37.11 -10.55
CA CYS A 268 -36.44 35.71 -10.12
C CYS A 268 -37.84 35.14 -9.77
N LEU A 269 -38.77 35.97 -9.29
CA LEU A 269 -40.12 35.53 -8.90
C LEU A 269 -40.93 34.93 -10.06
N LYS A 270 -40.81 35.48 -11.28
CA LYS A 270 -41.47 34.92 -12.47
C LYS A 270 -40.91 33.54 -12.88
N ALA A 271 -39.63 33.28 -12.63
CA ALA A 271 -39.02 31.98 -12.91
C ALA A 271 -39.40 30.92 -11.86
N ILE A 272 -39.60 31.35 -10.60
CA ILE A 272 -40.01 30.47 -9.49
C ILE A 272 -41.51 30.14 -9.55
N GLU A 273 -42.37 31.10 -9.92
CA GLU A 273 -43.81 30.84 -10.16
C GLU A 273 -44.05 29.86 -11.32
N GLY A 274 -43.22 29.89 -12.37
CA GLY A 274 -43.25 28.91 -13.46
C GLY A 274 -42.92 27.47 -13.04
N GLN A 275 -42.29 27.27 -11.89
CA GLN A 275 -41.97 25.95 -11.32
C GLN A 275 -42.89 25.54 -10.15
N GLY A 276 -43.88 26.36 -9.79
CA GLY A 276 -44.95 25.99 -8.85
C GLY A 276 -44.58 25.96 -7.36
N LEU A 277 -43.45 26.58 -6.97
CA LEU A 277 -42.98 26.65 -5.59
C LEU A 277 -43.56 27.89 -4.88
N LYS A 278 -44.52 27.69 -3.96
CA LYS A 278 -45.11 28.77 -3.13
C LYS A 278 -44.46 28.80 -1.74
N ASP A 279 -44.25 30.00 -1.20
CA ASP A 279 -43.68 30.19 0.16
C ASP A 279 -44.46 29.47 1.27
N SER A 280 -45.76 29.21 1.08
CA SER A 280 -46.58 28.47 2.05
C SER A 280 -46.17 26.99 2.20
N GLN A 281 -45.41 26.42 1.26
CA GLN A 281 -44.99 25.01 1.30
C GLN A 281 -43.69 24.77 2.10
N LYS A 282 -42.93 25.83 2.44
CA LYS A 282 -41.64 25.71 3.16
C LYS A 282 -41.78 24.96 4.49
N TRP A 283 -42.78 25.33 5.30
CA TRP A 283 -43.01 24.73 6.62
C TRP A 283 -43.61 23.32 6.54
N SER A 284 -44.47 23.07 5.55
CA SER A 284 -45.02 21.74 5.30
C SER A 284 -43.92 20.75 4.89
N ASN A 285 -42.97 21.18 4.06
CA ASN A 285 -41.86 20.36 3.59
C ASN A 285 -40.86 20.07 4.73
N LEU A 286 -40.57 21.07 5.57
CA LEU A 286 -39.70 20.90 6.74
C LEU A 286 -40.30 19.94 7.77
N SER A 287 -41.61 20.03 8.02
CA SER A 287 -42.33 19.12 8.91
C SER A 287 -42.31 17.68 8.40
N LEU A 288 -42.50 17.48 7.09
CA LEU A 288 -42.43 16.15 6.48
C LEU A 288 -41.02 15.55 6.59
N MET A 289 -39.98 16.35 6.38
CA MET A 289 -38.58 15.93 6.50
C MET A 289 -38.23 15.48 7.93
N LEU A 290 -38.65 16.25 8.94
CA LEU A 290 -38.47 15.88 10.36
C LEU A 290 -39.22 14.57 10.70
N GLY A 291 -40.43 14.40 10.16
CA GLY A 291 -41.20 13.15 10.30
C GLY A 291 -40.46 11.92 9.78
N PHE A 292 -39.81 12.02 8.61
CA PHE A 292 -39.01 10.92 8.05
C PHE A 292 -37.77 10.59 8.89
N VAL A 293 -37.06 11.59 9.43
CA VAL A 293 -35.89 11.36 10.28
C VAL A 293 -36.27 10.66 11.58
N ILE A 294 -37.37 11.10 12.20
CA ILE A 294 -37.89 10.48 13.43
C ILE A 294 -38.37 9.06 13.13
N GLY A 295 -39.16 8.88 12.07
CA GLY A 295 -39.66 7.56 11.65
C GLY A 295 -38.55 6.56 11.35
N TYR A 296 -37.48 6.96 10.66
CA TYR A 296 -36.34 6.11 10.39
C TYR A 296 -35.60 5.70 11.67
N ARG A 297 -35.42 6.63 12.61
CA ARG A 297 -34.81 6.32 13.91
C ARG A 297 -35.65 5.33 14.73
N PHE A 298 -36.97 5.50 14.74
CA PHE A 298 -37.88 4.55 15.38
C PHE A 298 -37.85 3.18 14.71
N LEU A 299 -37.84 3.11 13.38
CA LEU A 299 -37.76 1.85 12.64
C LEU A 299 -36.44 1.11 12.92
N CYS A 300 -35.31 1.82 12.88
CA CYS A 300 -34.01 1.24 13.23
C CYS A 300 -33.97 0.77 14.69
N PHE A 301 -34.51 1.56 15.62
CA PHE A 301 -34.62 1.15 17.02
C PHE A 301 -35.47 -0.10 17.19
N PHE A 302 -36.61 -0.20 16.51
CA PHE A 302 -37.50 -1.36 16.58
C PHE A 302 -36.86 -2.62 15.97
N ILE A 303 -36.14 -2.48 14.86
CA ILE A 303 -35.38 -3.58 14.25
C ILE A 303 -34.27 -4.06 15.19
N LEU A 304 -33.54 -3.15 15.83
CA LEU A 304 -32.49 -3.48 16.79
C LEU A 304 -33.07 -4.12 18.06
N TRP A 305 -34.18 -3.60 18.58
CA TRP A 305 -34.92 -4.19 19.70
C TRP A 305 -35.38 -5.61 19.38
N TYR A 306 -36.03 -5.80 18.23
CA TYR A 306 -36.54 -7.11 17.81
C TYR A 306 -35.40 -8.14 17.66
N ARG A 307 -34.22 -7.70 17.18
CA ARG A 307 -33.03 -8.57 17.11
C ARG A 307 -32.43 -8.85 18.49
N SER A 308 -32.40 -7.87 19.39
CA SER A 308 -31.89 -8.04 20.76
C SER A 308 -32.75 -9.01 21.58
N CYS A 309 -34.08 -8.96 21.45
CA CYS A 309 -34.98 -9.91 22.10
C CYS A 309 -34.83 -11.34 21.55
N ARG A 310 -34.44 -11.49 20.27
CA ARG A 310 -34.26 -12.81 19.65
C ARG A 310 -32.91 -13.46 19.96
N SER A 311 -31.91 -12.69 20.40
CA SER A 311 -30.60 -13.20 20.85
C SER A 311 -30.57 -13.66 22.32
N GLN A 312 -31.68 -13.56 23.04
CA GLN A 312 -31.80 -13.96 24.46
C GLN A 312 -32.74 -15.16 24.69
N CYS A 313 -33.16 -15.86 23.63
CA CYS A 313 -33.80 -17.18 23.69
C CYS A 313 -32.93 -18.25 23.04
#